data_AF-A0A1T4US33-F1
#
_entry.id   AF-A0A1T4US33-F1
#
_cell.length_a   1.000
_cell.length_b   1.000
_cell.length_c   1.000
_cell.angle_alpha   90.00
_cell.angle_beta   90.00
_cell.angle_gamma   90.00
#
_symmetry.space_group_name_H-M   'P 1'
#
loop_
_entity.id
_entity.type
_entity.pdbx_description
1 polymer ?
#
loop_
_entity_poly.entity_id
_entity_poly.type
_entity_poly.pdbx_seq_one_letter_code
_entity_poly.pdbx_strand_id
1 'polypeptide(L)'
;MKIAATLLSATTLALSSLAFAFESDEQRDAILLQLGETPTEETYQNVLIENAEFAIDILAILLSLKGVDPQFAVQAAMTAAPDSALEIAQLARDIGVSNENITTAALLAGLDPTAIAEATAAGIQTATAGPAPPSAPTVGGQGGGGTGVISPN
;
A
#
# COMPACT_ATOMS: atom_id res chain seq x y z
N MET A 1 16.49 22.59 58.77
CA MET A 1 15.96 21.43 58.02
C MET A 1 15.85 21.82 56.56
N LYS A 2 16.42 20.98 55.68
CA LYS A 2 16.61 21.19 54.24
C LYS A 2 15.38 20.61 53.54
N ILE A 3 14.66 21.39 52.73
CA ILE A 3 13.60 20.85 51.88
C ILE A 3 13.96 21.20 50.44
N ALA A 4 14.33 20.15 49.71
CA ALA A 4 14.57 20.10 48.29
C ALA A 4 13.22 19.91 47.57
N ALA A 5 13.06 20.58 46.43
CA ALA A 5 12.00 20.38 45.42
C ALA A 5 12.18 21.50 44.37
N THR A 6 12.16 21.33 43.05
CA THR A 6 11.95 20.19 42.16
C THR A 6 12.50 20.66 40.80
N LEU A 7 13.25 19.79 40.12
CA LEU A 7 13.75 20.00 38.75
C LEU A 7 12.57 20.13 37.77
N LEU A 8 12.38 21.32 37.20
CA LEU A 8 11.44 21.55 36.13
C LEU A 8 12.13 21.19 34.79
N SER A 9 12.07 19.91 34.42
CA SER A 9 12.43 19.48 33.06
C SER A 9 11.30 19.83 32.11
N ALA A 10 11.49 20.89 31.33
CA ALA A 10 10.64 21.23 30.21
C ALA A 10 11.04 20.37 29.01
N THR A 11 10.43 19.19 28.86
CA THR A 11 10.45 18.44 27.60
C THR A 11 9.42 19.05 26.67
N THR A 12 9.83 20.04 25.88
CA THR A 12 9.09 20.49 24.70
C THR A 12 9.25 19.45 23.61
N LEU A 13 8.31 18.50 23.52
CA LEU A 13 8.11 17.71 22.29
C LEU A 13 7.48 18.64 21.26
N ALA A 14 8.29 19.17 20.35
CA ALA A 14 7.77 19.78 19.13
C ALA A 14 7.18 18.66 18.26
N LEU A 15 5.86 18.54 18.25
CA LEU A 15 5.13 17.83 17.19
C LEU A 15 5.27 18.69 15.93
N SER A 16 6.31 18.43 15.13
CA SER A 16 6.36 18.94 13.76
C SER A 16 5.27 18.23 12.96
N SER A 17 4.27 19.02 12.59
CA SER A 17 3.15 18.71 11.71
C SER A 17 3.59 17.94 10.46
N LEU A 18 3.11 16.69 10.33
CA LEU A 18 3.08 15.95 9.08
C LEU A 18 2.02 16.57 8.14
N ALA A 19 2.32 17.72 7.55
CA ALA A 19 1.57 18.24 6.42
C ALA A 19 2.39 17.94 5.16
N PHE A 20 2.28 16.70 4.65
CA PHE A 20 2.74 16.37 3.31
C PHE A 20 1.71 16.92 2.32
N ALA A 21 1.93 18.18 1.93
CA ALA A 21 1.30 18.82 0.81
C ALA A 21 2.39 19.63 0.11
N PHE A 22 2.39 19.69 -1.23
CA PHE A 22 3.40 20.43 -2.01
C PHE A 22 3.78 21.76 -1.35
N GLU A 23 5.08 22.01 -1.16
CA GLU A 23 5.58 23.18 -0.43
C GLU A 23 5.19 24.49 -1.13
N SER A 24 4.96 24.44 -2.45
CA SER A 24 4.48 25.56 -3.26
C SER A 24 3.68 25.10 -4.48
N ASP A 25 2.79 25.96 -4.99
CA ASP A 25 2.07 25.74 -6.25
C ASP A 25 3.04 25.60 -7.44
N GLU A 26 4.18 26.29 -7.41
CA GLU A 26 5.24 26.19 -8.43
C GLU A 26 5.87 24.79 -8.48
N GLN A 27 6.08 24.16 -7.31
CA GLN A 27 6.60 22.79 -7.24
C GLN A 27 5.58 21.78 -7.77
N ARG A 28 4.30 21.98 -7.44
CA ARG A 28 3.20 21.19 -7.99
C ARG A 28 3.13 21.33 -9.52
N ASP A 29 3.21 22.56 -10.05
CA ASP A 29 3.18 22.81 -11.49
C ASP A 29 4.40 22.23 -12.21
N ALA A 30 5.59 22.27 -11.60
CA ALA A 30 6.78 21.63 -12.14
C ALA A 30 6.62 20.11 -12.27
N ILE A 31 6.07 19.46 -11.25
CA ILE A 31 5.78 18.02 -11.24
C ILE A 31 4.71 17.68 -12.28
N LEU A 32 3.65 18.48 -12.38
CA LEU A 32 2.61 18.32 -13.41
C LEU A 32 3.20 18.47 -14.83
N LEU A 33 4.12 19.40 -15.03
CA LEU A 33 4.80 19.60 -16.31
C LEU A 33 5.72 18.43 -16.67
N GLN A 34 6.38 17.82 -15.69
CA GLN A 34 7.19 16.61 -15.89
C GLN A 34 6.33 15.37 -16.22
N LEU A 35 5.18 15.22 -15.56
CA LEU A 35 4.25 14.13 -15.86
C LEU A 35 3.58 14.30 -17.22
N GLY A 36 3.22 15.53 -17.59
CA GLY A 36 2.48 15.82 -18.83
C GLY A 36 1.06 15.23 -18.81
N GLU A 37 0.38 15.32 -19.96
CA GLU A 37 -1.01 14.85 -20.09
C GLU A 37 -1.14 13.32 -20.20
N THR A 38 -0.10 12.64 -20.69
CA THR A 38 -0.01 11.18 -20.82
C THR A 38 1.36 10.70 -20.37
N PRO A 39 1.64 10.67 -19.05
CA PRO A 39 2.92 10.20 -18.54
C PRO A 39 3.14 8.74 -18.94
N THR A 40 4.36 8.43 -19.36
CA THR A 40 4.78 7.04 -19.51
C THR A 40 5.10 6.44 -18.14
N GLU A 41 5.12 5.11 -18.07
CA GLU A 41 5.47 4.39 -16.84
C GLU A 41 6.81 4.80 -16.25
N GLU A 42 7.82 4.94 -17.10
CA GLU A 42 9.16 5.37 -16.69
C GLU A 42 9.14 6.81 -16.15
N THR A 43 8.37 7.69 -16.79
CA THR A 43 8.27 9.11 -16.39
C THR A 43 7.71 9.25 -14.99
N TYR A 44 6.55 8.65 -14.70
CA TYR A 44 5.95 8.81 -13.37
C TYR A 44 6.71 8.05 -12.29
N GLN A 45 7.37 6.94 -12.61
CA GLN A 45 8.24 6.24 -11.66
C GLN A 45 9.40 7.13 -11.23
N ASN A 46 10.09 7.76 -12.19
CA ASN A 46 11.19 8.67 -11.88
C ASN A 46 10.70 9.86 -11.05
N VAL A 47 9.57 10.47 -11.43
CA VAL A 47 9.00 11.59 -10.69
C VAL A 47 8.63 11.18 -9.25
N LEU A 48 8.06 10.00 -9.05
CA LEU A 48 7.73 9.47 -7.73
C LEU A 48 8.98 9.19 -6.89
N ILE A 49 10.03 8.61 -7.48
CA ILE A 49 11.30 8.33 -6.78
C ILE A 49 12.00 9.63 -6.39
N GLU A 50 12.03 10.61 -7.30
CA GLU A 50 12.63 11.93 -7.06
C GLU A 50 11.84 12.74 -6.03
N ASN A 51 10.53 12.49 -5.91
CA ASN A 51 9.60 13.24 -5.06
C ASN A 51 8.84 12.29 -4.13
N ALA A 52 9.54 11.38 -3.46
CA ALA A 52 8.96 10.36 -2.59
C ALA A 52 8.08 10.95 -1.47
N GLU A 53 8.46 12.11 -0.95
CA GLU A 53 7.68 12.87 0.02
C GLU A 53 6.28 13.25 -0.47
N PHE A 54 6.11 13.48 -1.77
CA PHE A 54 4.82 13.83 -2.38
C PHE A 54 4.16 12.64 -3.07
N ALA A 55 4.60 11.40 -2.80
CA ALA A 55 4.13 10.21 -3.51
C ALA A 55 2.61 10.02 -3.45
N ILE A 56 1.97 10.40 -2.34
CA ILE A 56 0.51 10.35 -2.16
C ILE A 56 -0.18 11.35 -3.11
N ASP A 57 0.25 12.60 -3.10
CA ASP A 57 -0.34 13.66 -3.95
C ASP A 57 -0.10 13.37 -5.44
N ILE A 58 1.10 12.93 -5.79
CA ILE A 58 1.46 12.53 -7.15
C ILE A 58 0.60 11.35 -7.60
N LEU A 59 0.39 10.34 -6.74
CA LEU A 59 -0.49 9.22 -7.05
C LEU A 59 -1.93 9.68 -7.31
N ALA A 60 -2.47 10.61 -6.50
CA ALA A 60 -3.81 11.15 -6.72
C ALA A 60 -3.95 11.80 -8.11
N ILE A 61 -2.91 12.54 -8.53
CA ILE A 61 -2.83 13.12 -9.87
C ILE A 61 -2.77 12.03 -10.94
N LEU A 62 -1.87 11.04 -10.78
CA LEU A 62 -1.67 9.95 -11.74
C LEU A 62 -2.95 9.13 -11.97
N LEU A 63 -3.67 8.80 -10.90
CA LEU A 63 -4.94 8.07 -10.98
C LEU A 63 -6.07 8.88 -11.64
N SER A 64 -5.91 10.21 -11.73
CA SER A 64 -6.83 11.09 -12.45
C SER A 64 -6.48 11.24 -13.94
N LEU A 65 -5.26 10.86 -14.36
CA LEU A 65 -4.80 10.97 -15.74
C LEU A 65 -5.27 9.78 -16.59
N LYS A 66 -5.50 10.03 -17.87
CA LYS A 66 -5.89 8.97 -18.81
C LYS A 66 -4.68 8.18 -19.28
N GLY A 67 -4.82 6.86 -19.32
CA GLY A 67 -3.78 5.95 -19.81
C GLY A 67 -2.78 5.49 -18.75
N VAL A 68 -2.95 5.93 -17.50
CA VAL A 68 -2.19 5.41 -16.36
C VAL A 68 -2.83 4.11 -15.88
N ASP A 69 -2.02 3.07 -15.72
CA ASP A 69 -2.47 1.84 -15.09
C ASP A 69 -2.45 2.01 -13.56
N PRO A 70 -3.59 1.81 -12.87
CA PRO A 70 -3.68 2.06 -11.44
C PRO A 70 -2.86 1.08 -10.61
N GLN A 71 -2.64 -0.15 -11.06
CA GLN A 71 -1.81 -1.13 -10.35
C GLN A 71 -0.34 -0.69 -10.39
N PHE A 72 0.16 -0.31 -11.57
CA PHE A 72 1.55 0.15 -11.71
C PHE A 72 1.78 1.49 -11.01
N ALA A 73 0.84 2.43 -11.06
CA ALA A 73 0.96 3.70 -10.36
C ALA A 73 1.02 3.51 -8.83
N VAL A 74 0.16 2.66 -8.28
CA VAL A 74 0.17 2.33 -6.84
C VAL A 74 1.47 1.61 -6.46
N GLN A 75 1.94 0.68 -7.29
CA GLN A 75 3.20 -0.02 -7.06
C GLN A 75 4.39 0.96 -7.05
N ALA A 76 4.47 1.85 -8.04
CA ALA A 76 5.50 2.88 -8.11
C ALA A 76 5.48 3.79 -6.88
N ALA A 77 4.29 4.23 -6.44
CA ALA A 77 4.15 5.09 -5.27
C ALA A 77 4.58 4.37 -3.99
N MET A 78 4.19 3.10 -3.82
CA MET A 78 4.60 2.28 -2.67
C MET A 78 6.10 1.98 -2.66
N THR A 79 6.72 1.81 -3.84
CA THR A 79 8.17 1.64 -3.96
C THR A 79 8.92 2.92 -3.60
N ALA A 80 8.40 4.09 -4.02
CA ALA A 80 9.02 5.38 -3.72
C ALA A 80 8.86 5.77 -2.25
N ALA A 81 7.69 5.54 -1.65
CA ALA A 81 7.37 5.89 -0.26
C ALA A 81 6.83 4.68 0.52
N PRO A 82 7.70 3.71 0.88
CA PRO A 82 7.28 2.51 1.60
C PRO A 82 6.72 2.82 3.00
N ASP A 83 7.21 3.87 3.66
CA ASP A 83 6.74 4.31 4.97
C ASP A 83 5.27 4.79 4.93
N SER A 84 4.83 5.32 3.78
CA SER A 84 3.48 5.82 3.55
C SER A 84 2.58 4.81 2.82
N ALA A 85 3.00 3.55 2.69
CA ALA A 85 2.29 2.54 1.90
C ALA A 85 0.85 2.30 2.37
N LEU A 86 0.57 2.43 3.66
CA LEU A 86 -0.79 2.30 4.19
C LEU A 86 -1.70 3.44 3.73
N GLU A 87 -1.19 4.67 3.73
CA GLU A 87 -1.92 5.87 3.28
C GLU A 87 -2.11 5.85 1.75
N ILE A 88 -1.07 5.44 1.01
CA ILE A 88 -1.14 5.19 -0.43
C ILE A 88 -2.22 4.17 -0.77
N ALA A 89 -2.25 3.05 -0.03
CA ALA A 89 -3.27 2.03 -0.21
C ALA A 89 -4.68 2.55 0.09
N GLN A 90 -4.85 3.41 1.10
CA GLN A 90 -6.13 4.03 1.43
C GLN A 90 -6.60 4.96 0.33
N LEU A 91 -5.75 5.87 -0.13
CA LEU A 91 -6.05 6.78 -1.23
C LEU A 91 -6.46 6.01 -2.49
N ALA A 92 -5.73 4.95 -2.84
CA ALA A 92 -6.05 4.11 -4.00
C ALA A 92 -7.46 3.51 -3.89
N ARG A 93 -7.87 3.05 -2.70
CA ARG A 93 -9.23 2.54 -2.46
C ARG A 93 -10.28 3.63 -2.58
N ASP A 94 -10.01 4.81 -2.02
CA ASP A 94 -10.94 5.94 -2.03
C ASP A 94 -11.25 6.40 -3.46
N ILE A 95 -10.27 6.27 -4.36
CA ILE A 95 -10.40 6.58 -5.79
C ILE A 95 -11.01 5.39 -6.60
N GLY A 96 -11.18 4.22 -5.96
CA GLY A 96 -11.86 3.06 -6.54
C GLY A 96 -10.95 1.99 -7.13
N VAL A 97 -9.65 2.00 -6.82
CA VAL A 97 -8.73 0.91 -7.19
C VAL A 97 -9.08 -0.34 -6.39
N SER A 98 -9.10 -1.50 -7.05
CA SER A 98 -9.46 -2.76 -6.40
C SER A 98 -8.42 -3.19 -5.36
N ASN A 99 -8.87 -3.81 -4.26
CA ASN A 99 -7.99 -4.36 -3.23
C ASN A 99 -7.00 -5.39 -3.78
N GLU A 100 -7.38 -6.14 -4.82
CA GLU A 100 -6.51 -7.08 -5.51
C GLU A 100 -5.33 -6.35 -6.19
N ASN A 101 -5.61 -5.26 -6.89
CA ASN A 101 -4.56 -4.46 -7.54
C ASN A 101 -3.65 -3.82 -6.50
N ILE A 102 -4.20 -3.34 -5.37
CA ILE A 102 -3.44 -2.70 -4.30
C ILE A 102 -2.53 -3.71 -3.58
N THR A 103 -3.07 -4.88 -3.23
CA THR A 103 -2.28 -5.93 -2.55
C THR A 103 -1.24 -6.55 -3.49
N THR A 104 -1.55 -6.68 -4.78
CA THR A 104 -0.58 -7.11 -5.79
C THR A 104 0.51 -6.05 -5.99
N ALA A 105 0.14 -4.77 -6.04
CA ALA A 105 1.09 -3.66 -6.09
C ALA A 105 2.02 -3.64 -4.87
N ALA A 106 1.49 -3.88 -3.67
CA ALA A 106 2.28 -3.99 -2.45
C ALA A 106 3.29 -5.14 -2.53
N LEU A 107 2.85 -6.32 -2.98
CA LEU A 107 3.73 -7.48 -3.18
C LEU A 107 4.85 -7.18 -4.19
N LEU A 108 4.52 -6.53 -5.30
CA LEU A 108 5.49 -6.14 -6.33
C LEU A 108 6.46 -5.06 -5.84
N ALA A 109 6.00 -4.16 -4.96
CA ALA A 109 6.83 -3.16 -4.30
C ALA A 109 7.72 -3.75 -3.18
N GLY A 110 7.62 -5.05 -2.88
CA GLY A 110 8.38 -5.71 -1.81
C GLY A 110 7.83 -5.47 -0.41
N LEU A 111 6.59 -4.98 -0.30
CA LEU A 111 5.87 -4.77 0.95
C LEU A 111 5.03 -6.00 1.32
N ASP A 112 4.66 -6.11 2.60
CA ASP A 112 3.81 -7.20 3.07
C ASP A 112 2.34 -6.93 2.66
N PRO A 113 1.77 -7.71 1.70
CA PRO A 113 0.39 -7.50 1.27
C PRO A 113 -0.63 -7.84 2.38
N THR A 114 -0.25 -8.67 3.35
CA THR A 114 -1.09 -9.05 4.50
C THR A 114 -1.28 -7.83 5.40
N ALA A 115 -0.22 -7.09 5.70
CA ALA A 115 -0.33 -5.86 6.50
C ALA A 115 -1.26 -4.83 5.85
N ILE A 116 -1.19 -4.69 4.52
CA ILE A 116 -2.06 -3.81 3.74
C ILE A 116 -3.52 -4.32 3.72
N ALA A 117 -3.72 -5.63 3.59
CA ALA A 117 -5.04 -6.27 3.59
C ALA A 117 -5.70 -6.25 4.98
N GLU A 118 -4.94 -6.48 6.05
CA GLU A 118 -5.43 -6.48 7.43
C GLU A 118 -5.77 -5.07 7.92
N ALA A 119 -4.96 -4.06 7.56
CA ALA A 119 -5.33 -2.67 7.80
C ALA A 119 -6.64 -2.28 7.10
N THR A 120 -6.95 -2.93 5.97
CA THR A 120 -8.25 -2.81 5.29
C THR A 120 -9.35 -3.51 6.08
N ALA A 121 -9.09 -4.74 6.56
CA ALA A 121 -10.04 -5.54 7.33
C ALA A 121 -10.35 -4.93 8.71
N ALA A 122 -9.42 -4.16 9.28
CA ALA A 122 -9.56 -3.45 10.55
C ALA A 122 -10.51 -2.22 10.47
N GLY A 123 -11.07 -1.91 9.30
CA GLY A 123 -12.16 -0.94 9.18
C GLY A 123 -11.75 0.47 8.76
N ILE A 124 -10.61 0.64 8.08
CA ILE A 124 -10.40 1.83 7.26
C ILE A 124 -11.30 1.66 6.03
N GLN A 125 -12.47 2.28 6.10
CA GLN A 125 -13.63 1.97 5.27
C GLN A 125 -13.38 2.23 3.79
N THR A 126 -13.59 1.24 2.92
CA THR A 126 -14.61 1.29 1.85
C THR A 126 -14.85 -0.09 1.21
N ALA A 127 -16.13 -0.50 1.26
CA ALA A 127 -16.91 -1.45 0.46
C ALA A 127 -16.32 -2.82 0.02
N THR A 128 -16.69 -3.86 0.78
CA THR A 128 -17.14 -5.20 0.33
C THR A 128 -16.56 -5.76 -0.98
N ALA A 129 -15.40 -6.41 -0.89
CA ALA A 129 -15.21 -7.70 -1.55
C ALA A 129 -15.30 -8.76 -0.46
N GLY A 130 -16.31 -9.64 -0.53
CA GLY A 130 -16.44 -10.77 0.40
C GLY A 130 -15.16 -11.62 0.41
N PRO A 131 -14.88 -12.37 1.49
CA PRO A 131 -13.67 -13.17 1.59
C PRO A 131 -13.57 -14.12 0.40
N ALA A 132 -12.47 -14.03 -0.35
CA ALA A 132 -12.15 -15.04 -1.35
C ALA A 132 -12.05 -16.40 -0.64
N PRO A 133 -12.77 -17.44 -1.09
CA PRO A 133 -12.72 -18.74 -0.42
C PRO A 133 -11.30 -19.30 -0.49
N PRO A 134 -10.81 -19.95 0.58
CA PRO A 134 -9.51 -20.61 0.54
C PRO A 134 -9.51 -21.66 -0.56
N SER A 135 -8.49 -21.64 -1.43
CA SER A 135 -8.25 -22.71 -2.41
C SER A 135 -8.25 -24.05 -1.69
N ALA A 136 -9.16 -24.94 -2.08
CA ALA A 136 -9.28 -26.25 -1.47
C ALA A 136 -7.93 -27.00 -1.58
N PRO A 137 -7.47 -27.67 -0.51
CA PRO A 137 -6.27 -28.50 -0.60
C PRO A 137 -6.52 -29.62 -1.61
N THR A 138 -5.61 -29.78 -2.57
CA THR A 138 -5.60 -30.93 -3.48
C THR A 138 -5.39 -32.20 -2.65
N VAL A 139 -6.48 -32.86 -2.27
CA VAL A 139 -6.44 -34.20 -1.68
C VAL A 139 -6.12 -35.20 -2.78
N GLY A 140 -4.82 -35.42 -3.00
CA GLY A 140 -4.31 -36.56 -3.74
C GLY A 140 -4.60 -37.86 -2.98
N GLY A 141 -5.85 -38.31 -3.02
CA GLY A 141 -6.29 -39.60 -2.49
C GLY A 141 -5.79 -40.75 -3.36
N GLN A 142 -4.51 -41.11 -3.24
CA GLN A 142 -4.02 -42.42 -3.66
C GLN A 142 -4.40 -43.45 -2.58
N GLY A 143 -5.71 -43.70 -2.45
CA GLY A 143 -6.27 -44.85 -1.73
C GLY A 143 -6.22 -46.08 -2.64
N GLY A 144 -5.02 -46.65 -2.81
CA GLY A 144 -4.83 -47.92 -3.52
C GLY A 144 -5.08 -49.10 -2.58
N GLY A 145 -6.18 -49.82 -2.79
CA GLY A 145 -6.64 -50.92 -1.95
C GLY A 145 -5.69 -52.12 -1.89
N GLY A 146 -5.25 -52.46 -0.68
CA GLY A 146 -4.72 -53.78 -0.36
C GLY A 146 -5.83 -54.67 0.20
N THR A 147 -6.60 -55.33 -0.66
CA THR A 147 -7.52 -56.39 -0.22
C THR A 147 -6.71 -57.62 0.15
N GLY A 148 -6.54 -57.87 1.44
CA GLY A 148 -6.12 -59.15 1.96
C GLY A 148 -7.17 -60.22 1.65
N VAL A 149 -6.78 -61.23 0.86
CA VAL A 149 -7.52 -62.49 0.75
C VAL A 149 -6.54 -63.66 0.91
N ILE A 150 -6.48 -64.23 2.11
CA ILE A 150 -6.00 -65.59 2.34
C ILE A 150 -7.10 -66.27 3.18
N SER A 151 -7.88 -67.13 2.55
CA SER A 151 -8.84 -68.04 3.23
C SER A 151 -8.10 -69.28 3.69
N PRO A 152 -8.28 -69.76 4.95
CA PRO A 152 -7.85 -71.09 5.34
C PRO A 152 -8.90 -72.14 4.95
N ASN A 153 -8.43 -73.28 4.45
CA ASN A 153 -9.14 -74.56 4.45
C ASN A 153 -8.41 -75.50 5.41
#